data_AF-A0A6C0AHD3-F1
#
_entry.id   AF-A0A6C0AHD3-F1
#
_cell.length_a   1.000
_cell.length_b   1.000
_cell.length_c   1.000
_cell.angle_alpha   90.00
_cell.angle_beta   90.00
_cell.angle_gamma   90.00
#
_symmetry.space_group_name_H-M   'P 1'
#
loop_
_entity.id
_entity.type
_entity.pdbx_description
1 polymer ?
#
loop_
_entity_poly.entity_id
_entity_poly.type
_entity_poly.pdbx_seq_one_letter_code
_entity_poly.pdbx_strand_id
1 'polypeptide(L)'
;MVLVKYKNEERNLPDRYLEGLKGKERNAQIKSIFEGKTRPKTSFVSKKSNWTETFNSVYGSEIEKMPNGRTLKNISKVSKIPLKALEKVFKKGMAAYYNGGSRPNQTPESWAYARVYSYIMGGNTRKIDSEITRKHNVKFVHFIKNNKTLKQNKKMGINSKTRKSLNF
;
A
#
# COMPACT_ATOMS: atom_id res chain seq x y z
N MET A 1 -7.43 -7.19 15.59
CA MET A 1 -8.63 -7.20 14.71
C MET A 1 -9.82 -7.00 15.64
N VAL A 2 -10.79 -6.16 15.29
CA VAL A 2 -11.99 -5.85 16.08
C VAL A 2 -13.23 -6.32 15.34
N LEU A 3 -14.06 -7.11 16.02
CA LEU A 3 -15.38 -7.47 15.53
C LEU A 3 -16.33 -6.29 15.66
N VAL A 4 -16.98 -5.91 14.56
CA VAL A 4 -17.89 -4.77 14.52
C VAL A 4 -19.20 -5.19 13.89
N LYS A 5 -20.29 -4.79 14.54
CA LYS A 5 -21.67 -4.97 14.06
C LYS A 5 -22.22 -3.61 13.64
N TYR A 6 -22.83 -3.56 12.46
CA TYR A 6 -23.59 -2.39 11.98
C TYR A 6 -24.81 -2.87 11.22
N LYS A 7 -26.00 -2.46 11.69
CA LYS A 7 -27.28 -3.02 11.23
C LYS A 7 -27.26 -4.55 11.39
N ASN A 8 -27.55 -5.30 10.33
CA ASN A 8 -27.59 -6.76 10.31
C ASN A 8 -26.28 -7.39 9.77
N GLU A 9 -25.22 -6.60 9.61
CA GLU A 9 -23.93 -7.07 9.13
C GLU A 9 -22.88 -7.07 10.24
N GLU A 10 -22.05 -8.10 10.22
CA GLU A 10 -20.88 -8.22 11.08
C GLU A 10 -19.62 -8.32 10.22
N ARG A 11 -18.59 -7.53 10.55
CA ARG A 11 -17.29 -7.57 9.87
C ARG A 11 -16.15 -7.51 10.88
N ASN A 12 -15.10 -8.28 10.62
CA ASN A 12 -13.87 -8.21 11.38
C ASN A 12 -12.92 -7.19 10.75
N LEU A 13 -12.68 -6.06 11.43
CA LEU A 13 -11.90 -4.94 10.91
C LEU A 13 -10.52 -4.85 11.57
N PRO A 14 -9.48 -4.35 10.87
CA PRO A 14 -8.23 -4.01 11.51
C PRO A 14 -8.42 -2.92 12.59
N ASP A 15 -7.79 -3.10 13.75
CA ASP A 15 -7.94 -2.18 14.91
C ASP A 15 -7.62 -0.74 14.54
N ARG A 16 -6.56 -0.55 13.74
CA ARG A 16 -6.14 0.72 13.15
C ARG A 16 -7.19 1.48 12.34
N TYR A 17 -8.33 0.87 12.00
CA TYR A 17 -9.42 1.56 11.31
C TYR A 17 -10.34 2.32 12.27
N LEU A 18 -10.30 1.97 13.55
CA LEU A 18 -11.11 2.56 14.62
C LEU A 18 -10.28 3.08 15.79
N GLU A 19 -8.96 2.88 15.75
CA GLU A 19 -8.00 3.32 16.76
C GLU A 19 -8.13 4.82 17.05
N GLY A 20 -8.19 5.16 18.34
CA GLY A 20 -8.29 6.54 18.81
C GLY A 20 -9.68 7.19 18.70
N LEU A 21 -10.63 6.58 17.97
CA LEU A 21 -11.98 7.13 17.82
C LEU A 21 -12.91 6.73 18.97
N LYS A 22 -13.75 7.66 19.42
CA LYS A 22 -14.78 7.43 20.47
C LYS A 22 -16.14 8.02 20.07
N GLY A 23 -17.19 7.50 20.69
CA GLY A 23 -18.56 8.02 20.56
C GLY A 23 -19.01 8.21 19.10
N LYS A 24 -19.42 9.44 18.78
CA LYS A 24 -19.97 9.80 17.46
C LYS A 24 -18.98 9.58 16.31
N GLU A 25 -17.70 9.90 16.50
CA GLU A 25 -16.68 9.72 15.44
C GLU A 25 -16.47 8.24 15.09
N ARG A 26 -16.41 7.39 16.12
CA ARG A 26 -16.26 5.94 15.94
C ARG A 26 -17.44 5.37 15.17
N ASN A 27 -18.66 5.76 15.53
CA ASN A 27 -19.87 5.29 14.85
C ASN A 27 -19.95 5.80 13.41
N ALA A 28 -19.57 7.04 13.15
CA ALA A 28 -19.51 7.60 11.79
C ALA A 28 -18.47 6.87 10.91
N GLN A 29 -17.29 6.57 11.46
CA GLN A 29 -16.26 5.79 10.77
C GLN A 29 -16.77 4.38 10.43
N ILE A 30 -17.38 3.67 11.40
CA ILE A 30 -17.99 2.35 11.17
C ILE A 30 -19.04 2.43 10.06
N LYS A 31 -19.99 3.37 10.17
CA LYS A 31 -21.02 3.58 9.14
C LYS A 31 -20.41 3.77 7.76
N SER A 32 -19.37 4.59 7.63
CA SER A 32 -18.71 4.83 6.34
C SER A 32 -18.02 3.60 5.76
N ILE A 33 -17.49 2.71 6.60
CA ILE A 33 -16.85 1.46 6.18
C ILE A 33 -17.90 0.47 5.68
N PHE A 34 -19.00 0.29 6.41
CA PHE A 34 -20.04 -0.66 6.02
C PHE A 34 -20.80 -0.21 4.77
N GLU A 35 -21.11 1.09 4.67
CA GLU A 35 -21.82 1.66 3.51
C GLU A 35 -20.91 1.92 2.30
N GLY A 36 -19.61 1.64 2.39
CA GLY A 36 -18.68 1.86 1.28
C GLY A 36 -18.56 3.33 0.87
N LYS A 37 -18.62 4.26 1.83
CA LYS A 37 -18.52 5.71 1.62
C LYS A 37 -17.13 6.23 1.96
N THR A 38 -16.84 7.46 1.52
CA THR A 38 -15.64 8.20 1.92
C THR A 38 -15.58 8.35 3.45
N ARG A 39 -14.36 8.33 4.00
CA ARG A 39 -14.17 8.41 5.45
C ARG A 39 -14.50 9.81 5.95
N PRO A 40 -15.21 9.94 7.09
CA PRO A 40 -15.47 11.23 7.70
C PRO A 40 -14.16 11.89 8.16
N LYS A 41 -14.18 13.22 8.25
CA LYS A 41 -13.15 13.95 9.00
C LYS A 41 -13.35 13.69 10.49
N THR A 42 -12.26 13.36 11.17
CA THR A 42 -12.23 13.01 12.60
C THR A 42 -11.01 13.63 13.26
N SER A 43 -10.99 13.62 14.59
CA SER A 43 -9.85 14.03 15.42
C SER A 43 -8.57 13.17 15.23
N PHE A 44 -8.66 12.04 14.52
CA PHE A 44 -7.54 11.13 14.32
C PHE A 44 -6.38 11.77 13.52
N VAL A 45 -5.16 11.70 14.06
CA VAL A 45 -3.96 12.19 13.38
C VAL A 45 -3.56 11.22 12.26
N SER A 46 -3.75 11.63 11.02
CA SER A 46 -3.40 10.82 9.85
C SER A 46 -1.88 10.60 9.74
N LYS A 47 -1.48 9.38 9.39
CA LYS A 47 -0.06 9.02 9.16
C LYS A 47 0.14 8.60 7.71
N LYS A 48 1.22 9.09 7.10
CA LYS A 48 1.67 8.62 5.78
C LYS A 48 1.99 7.12 5.84
N SER A 49 1.92 6.46 4.69
CA SER A 49 2.34 5.06 4.58
C SER A 49 3.85 5.01 4.47
N ASN A 50 4.48 4.04 5.14
CA ASN A 50 5.92 3.75 4.98
C ASN A 50 6.27 3.51 3.51
N TRP A 51 5.34 2.97 2.71
CA TRP A 51 5.55 2.78 1.26
C TRP A 51 5.59 4.10 0.50
N THR A 52 4.82 5.10 0.93
CA THR A 52 4.89 6.46 0.37
C THR A 52 6.25 7.08 0.65
N GLU A 53 6.75 6.95 1.88
CA GLU A 53 8.08 7.45 2.25
C GLU A 53 9.19 6.72 1.50
N THR A 54 9.14 5.38 1.44
CA THR A 54 10.10 4.55 0.70
C THR A 54 10.13 4.87 -0.79
N PHE A 55 8.95 5.12 -1.38
CA PHE A 55 8.89 5.52 -2.78
C PHE A 55 9.41 6.94 -2.98
N ASN A 56 9.11 7.87 -2.08
CA ASN A 56 9.61 9.25 -2.13
C ASN A 56 11.12 9.33 -2.00
N SER A 57 11.75 8.50 -1.17
CA SER A 57 13.20 8.49 -1.02
C SER A 57 13.92 8.06 -2.30
N VAL A 58 13.25 7.34 -3.19
CA VAL A 58 13.83 6.85 -4.45
C VAL A 58 13.44 7.73 -5.64
N TYR A 59 12.16 8.09 -5.77
CA TYR A 59 11.60 8.76 -6.95
C TYR A 59 10.96 10.12 -6.67
N GLY A 60 10.93 10.56 -5.41
CA GLY A 60 10.19 11.76 -5.00
C GLY A 60 10.68 13.02 -5.72
N SER A 61 11.99 13.28 -5.66
CA SER A 61 12.61 14.45 -6.29
C SER A 61 12.50 14.45 -7.81
N GLU A 62 12.57 13.27 -8.45
CA GLU A 62 12.37 13.14 -9.90
C GLU A 62 10.93 13.48 -10.29
N ILE A 63 9.94 12.92 -9.57
CA ILE A 63 8.53 13.19 -9.83
C ILE A 63 8.15 14.65 -9.60
N GLU A 64 8.70 15.30 -8.57
CA GLU A 64 8.41 16.70 -8.26
C GLU A 64 8.89 17.66 -9.36
N LYS A 65 9.93 17.28 -10.11
CA LYS A 65 10.43 18.04 -11.27
C LYS A 65 9.62 17.79 -12.55
N MET A 66 8.77 16.77 -12.58
CA MET A 66 7.97 16.43 -13.76
C MET A 66 6.70 17.28 -13.84
N PRO A 67 6.22 17.60 -15.06
CA PRO A 67 4.94 18.30 -15.22
C PRO A 67 3.80 17.47 -14.63
N ASN A 68 2.87 18.14 -13.95
CA ASN A 68 1.75 17.56 -13.22
C ASN A 68 2.15 16.67 -12.02
N GLY A 69 3.44 16.67 -11.64
CA GLY A 69 3.96 16.00 -10.46
C GLY A 69 3.52 14.54 -10.38
N ARG A 70 2.77 14.23 -9.32
CA ARG A 70 2.43 12.86 -8.94
C ARG A 70 1.22 12.31 -9.71
N THR A 71 1.50 11.75 -10.89
CA THR A 71 0.53 11.02 -11.72
C THR A 71 0.97 9.58 -11.96
N LEU A 72 0.04 8.67 -12.24
CA LEU A 72 0.39 7.29 -12.62
C LEU A 72 1.26 7.23 -13.88
N LYS A 73 1.09 8.19 -14.81
CA LYS A 73 1.94 8.33 -16.00
C LYS A 73 3.39 8.64 -15.64
N ASN A 74 3.61 9.60 -14.74
CA ASN A 74 4.96 9.94 -14.29
C ASN A 74 5.58 8.82 -13.45
N ILE A 75 4.80 8.20 -12.56
CA ILE A 75 5.23 7.02 -11.80
C ILE A 75 5.62 5.86 -12.75
N SER A 76 4.85 5.61 -13.81
CA SER A 76 5.14 4.60 -14.84
C SER A 76 6.49 4.86 -15.52
N LYS A 77 6.76 6.12 -15.88
CA LYS A 77 8.03 6.53 -16.50
C LYS A 77 9.23 6.26 -15.58
N VAL A 78 9.21 6.78 -14.36
CA VAL A 78 10.37 6.67 -13.43
C VAL A 78 10.59 5.22 -12.93
N SER A 79 9.51 4.47 -12.71
CA SER A 79 9.57 3.09 -12.24
C SER A 79 9.80 2.06 -13.33
N LYS A 80 9.67 2.46 -14.61
CA LYS A 80 9.70 1.59 -15.81
C LYS A 80 8.63 0.50 -15.80
N ILE A 81 7.57 0.66 -15.00
CA ILE A 81 6.42 -0.26 -14.96
C ILE A 81 5.35 0.22 -15.96
N PRO A 82 4.76 -0.68 -16.78
CA PRO A 82 3.68 -0.32 -17.69
C PRO A 82 2.52 0.41 -16.98
N LEU A 83 2.07 1.53 -17.55
CA LEU A 83 0.99 2.35 -17.00
C LEU A 83 -0.28 1.53 -16.73
N LYS A 84 -0.68 0.67 -17.68
CA LYS A 84 -1.85 -0.22 -17.55
C LYS A 84 -1.74 -1.20 -16.37
N ALA A 85 -0.53 -1.54 -15.93
CA ALA A 85 -0.35 -2.35 -14.72
C ALA A 85 -0.61 -1.51 -13.47
N LEU A 86 -0.04 -0.30 -13.42
CA LEU A 86 -0.21 0.63 -12.29
C LEU A 86 -1.66 1.07 -12.13
N GLU A 87 -2.38 1.34 -13.22
CA GLU A 87 -3.82 1.67 -13.19
C GLU A 87 -4.66 0.55 -12.58
N LYS A 88 -4.35 -0.71 -12.92
CA LYS A 88 -5.06 -1.85 -12.32
C LYS A 88 -4.77 -1.99 -10.83
N VAL A 89 -3.51 -1.84 -10.43
CA VAL A 89 -3.14 -1.86 -9.00
C VAL A 89 -3.82 -0.71 -8.25
N PHE A 90 -3.83 0.49 -8.83
CA PHE A 90 -4.51 1.66 -8.29
C PHE A 90 -6.01 1.41 -8.13
N LYS A 91 -6.68 0.90 -9.17
CA LYS A 91 -8.11 0.54 -9.13
C LYS A 91 -8.42 -0.49 -8.04
N LYS A 92 -7.58 -1.53 -7.87
CA LYS A 92 -7.72 -2.48 -6.76
C LYS A 92 -7.53 -1.82 -5.39
N GLY A 93 -6.65 -0.82 -5.29
CA GLY A 93 -6.49 0.00 -4.10
C GLY A 93 -7.75 0.79 -3.76
N MET A 94 -8.33 1.47 -4.74
CA MET A 94 -9.62 2.18 -4.59
C MET A 94 -10.73 1.21 -4.15
N ALA A 95 -10.84 0.04 -4.78
CA ALA A 95 -11.83 -0.96 -4.40
C ALA A 95 -11.62 -1.47 -2.97
N ALA A 96 -10.36 -1.70 -2.55
CA ALA A 96 -10.04 -2.12 -1.19
C ALA A 96 -10.42 -1.08 -0.14
N TYR A 97 -10.28 0.22 -0.45
CA TYR A 97 -10.69 1.31 0.44
C TYR A 97 -12.18 1.24 0.79
N TYR A 98 -13.02 1.00 -0.23
CA TYR A 98 -14.47 0.96 -0.07
C TYR A 98 -14.95 -0.37 0.51
N ASN A 99 -14.48 -1.49 -0.04
CA ASN A 99 -14.99 -2.82 0.33
C ASN A 99 -14.40 -3.33 1.65
N GLY A 100 -13.09 -3.19 1.81
CA GLY A 100 -12.36 -3.68 2.98
C GLY A 100 -12.26 -2.66 4.11
N GLY A 101 -12.60 -1.39 3.84
CA GLY A 101 -12.39 -0.29 4.77
C GLY A 101 -10.99 0.32 4.70
N SER A 102 -10.80 1.37 5.49
CA SER A 102 -9.55 2.14 5.54
C SER A 102 -9.41 2.83 6.89
N ARG A 103 -8.20 3.34 7.16
CA ARG A 103 -7.94 4.21 8.33
C ARG A 103 -8.82 5.48 8.29
N PRO A 104 -9.10 6.11 9.44
CA PRO A 104 -9.78 7.41 9.49
C PRO A 104 -9.02 8.47 8.70
N ASN A 105 -9.72 9.49 8.21
CA ASN A 105 -9.17 10.62 7.45
C ASN A 105 -8.40 10.23 6.16
N GLN A 106 -8.54 8.99 5.68
CA GLN A 106 -7.90 8.52 4.47
C GLN A 106 -8.77 8.84 3.24
N THR A 107 -8.14 9.25 2.14
CA THR A 107 -8.82 9.33 0.84
C THR A 107 -8.66 8.04 0.04
N PRO A 108 -9.60 7.72 -0.87
CA PRO A 108 -9.45 6.58 -1.77
C PRO A 108 -8.12 6.62 -2.55
N GLU A 109 -7.74 7.78 -3.06
CA GLU A 109 -6.57 7.98 -3.92
C GLU A 109 -5.27 7.78 -3.15
N SER A 110 -5.17 8.35 -1.94
CA SER A 110 -4.00 8.18 -1.08
C SER A 110 -3.81 6.72 -0.65
N TRP A 111 -4.91 6.00 -0.43
CA TRP A 111 -4.89 4.55 -0.17
C TRP A 111 -4.44 3.75 -1.41
N ALA A 112 -4.95 4.10 -2.58
CA ALA A 112 -4.60 3.47 -3.84
C ALA A 112 -3.13 3.73 -4.24
N TYR A 113 -2.64 4.95 -4.05
CA TYR A 113 -1.23 5.29 -4.26
C TYR A 113 -0.32 4.53 -3.29
N ALA A 114 -0.66 4.40 -2.01
CA ALA A 114 0.12 3.60 -1.08
C ALA A 114 0.23 2.13 -1.52
N ARG A 115 -0.83 1.57 -2.12
CA ARG A 115 -0.81 0.24 -2.73
C ARG A 115 0.12 0.20 -3.94
N VAL A 116 0.04 1.18 -4.85
CA VAL A 116 0.92 1.31 -6.01
C VAL A 116 2.39 1.39 -5.58
N TYR A 117 2.72 2.18 -4.56
CA TYR A 117 4.08 2.28 -4.04
C TYR A 117 4.56 0.96 -3.44
N SER A 118 3.71 0.26 -2.68
CA SER A 118 4.03 -1.08 -2.18
C SER A 118 4.28 -2.07 -3.33
N TYR A 119 3.50 -1.98 -4.41
CA TYR A 119 3.72 -2.77 -5.63
C TYR A 119 5.04 -2.40 -6.33
N ILE A 120 5.40 -1.13 -6.41
CA ILE A 120 6.65 -0.68 -7.07
C ILE A 120 7.88 -0.97 -6.22
N MET A 121 7.77 -0.97 -4.89
CA MET A 121 8.91 -1.08 -3.98
C MET A 121 9.13 -2.48 -3.40
N GLY A 122 8.31 -3.48 -3.75
CA GLY A 122 8.55 -4.87 -3.32
C GLY A 122 7.81 -5.30 -2.07
N GLY A 123 6.74 -4.59 -1.71
CA GLY A 123 5.86 -5.01 -0.63
C GLY A 123 4.92 -6.15 -1.00
N ASN A 124 4.12 -6.58 -0.02
CA ASN A 124 3.19 -7.71 -0.15
C ASN A 124 2.18 -7.55 -1.31
N THR A 125 1.90 -6.31 -1.72
CA THR A 125 1.07 -6.04 -2.90
C THR A 125 1.58 -6.73 -4.15
N ARG A 126 2.90 -6.85 -4.37
CA ARG A 126 3.44 -7.59 -5.53
C ARG A 126 3.00 -9.04 -5.56
N LYS A 127 2.96 -9.70 -4.40
CA LYS A 127 2.50 -11.08 -4.27
C LYS A 127 0.99 -11.18 -4.55
N ILE A 128 0.20 -10.31 -3.92
CA ILE A 128 -1.25 -10.27 -4.06
C ILE A 128 -1.66 -9.97 -5.52
N ASP A 129 -0.94 -9.08 -6.19
CA ASP A 129 -1.21 -8.62 -7.55
C ASP A 129 -0.30 -9.30 -8.60
N SER A 130 0.22 -10.50 -8.29
CA SER A 130 1.12 -11.25 -9.17
C SER A 130 0.53 -11.55 -10.56
N GLU A 131 -0.78 -11.69 -10.65
CA GLU A 131 -1.47 -11.82 -11.94
C GLU A 131 -1.32 -10.56 -12.81
N ILE A 132 -1.38 -9.38 -12.21
CA ILE A 132 -1.13 -8.10 -12.92
C ILE A 132 0.31 -8.07 -13.41
N THR A 133 1.26 -8.53 -12.58
CA THR A 133 2.67 -8.65 -12.95
C THR A 133 2.85 -9.53 -14.18
N ARG A 134 2.29 -10.75 -14.17
CA ARG A 134 2.36 -11.69 -15.30
C ARG A 134 1.70 -11.11 -16.55
N LYS A 135 0.47 -10.63 -16.44
CA LYS A 135 -0.35 -10.15 -17.58
C LYS A 135 0.27 -8.98 -18.32
N HIS A 136 1.03 -8.12 -17.63
CA HIS A 136 1.66 -6.94 -18.22
C HIS A 136 3.18 -7.07 -18.34
N ASN A 137 3.74 -8.28 -18.15
CA ASN A 137 5.17 -8.55 -18.21
C ASN A 137 6.01 -7.52 -17.41
N VAL A 138 5.58 -7.23 -16.19
CA VAL A 138 6.19 -6.17 -15.38
C VAL A 138 7.59 -6.56 -14.95
N LYS A 139 8.57 -5.72 -15.29
CA LYS A 139 9.96 -5.84 -14.83
C LYS A 139 10.19 -4.88 -13.68
N PHE A 140 10.49 -5.41 -12.51
CA PHE A 140 10.78 -4.58 -11.33
C PHE A 140 12.25 -4.21 -11.30
N VAL A 141 12.52 -2.92 -11.04
CA VAL A 141 13.88 -2.40 -10.85
C VAL A 141 14.32 -2.56 -9.40
N HIS A 142 13.40 -2.34 -8.46
CA HIS A 142 13.69 -2.38 -7.03
C HIS A 142 13.29 -3.72 -6.41
N PHE A 143 14.15 -4.28 -5.56
CA PHE A 143 13.84 -5.45 -4.74
C PHE A 143 14.25 -5.14 -3.31
N ILE A 144 13.28 -5.09 -2.39
CA ILE A 144 13.61 -5.04 -0.97
C ILE A 144 14.23 -6.38 -0.58
N LYS A 145 15.49 -6.34 -0.15
CA LYS A 145 16.07 -7.46 0.59
C LYS A 145 15.25 -7.62 1.87
N ASN A 146 14.61 -8.76 2.06
CA ASN A 146 13.88 -9.06 3.28
C ASN A 146 14.82 -8.94 4.49
N ASN A 147 14.58 -7.94 5.35
CA ASN A 147 15.33 -7.77 6.61
C ASN A 147 15.14 -8.95 7.58
N LYS A 148 14.08 -9.76 7.41
CA LYS A 148 13.94 -11.05 8.11
C LYS A 148 15.07 -12.00 7.75
N THR A 149 15.41 -12.16 6.48
CA THR A 149 16.52 -13.01 6.03
C THR A 149 17.86 -12.45 6.47
N LEU A 150 18.03 -11.13 6.57
CA LEU A 150 19.25 -10.52 7.13
C LEU A 150 19.36 -10.76 8.64
N LYS A 151 18.29 -10.63 9.42
CA LYS A 151 18.28 -10.96 10.86
C LYS A 151 18.49 -12.46 11.10
N GLN A 152 17.91 -13.32 10.27
CA GLN A 152 18.04 -14.78 10.34
C GLN A 152 19.45 -15.24 9.90
N ASN A 153 20.02 -14.67 8.84
CA ASN A 153 21.40 -14.93 8.41
C ASN A 153 22.43 -14.38 9.41
N LYS A 154 22.16 -13.24 10.06
CA LYS A 154 23.00 -12.69 11.14
C LYS A 154 22.90 -13.57 12.40
N LYS A 155 21.73 -14.15 12.68
CA LYS A 155 21.53 -15.15 13.75
C LYS A 155 22.23 -16.49 13.44
N MET A 156 22.34 -16.88 12.16
CA MET A 156 23.03 -18.11 11.72
C MET A 156 24.49 -17.89 11.28
N GLY A 157 25.07 -16.70 11.51
CA GLY A 157 26.49 -16.42 11.19
C GLY A 157 26.88 -16.43 9.70
N ILE A 158 25.91 -16.39 8.77
CA ILE A 158 26.18 -16.49 7.33
C ILE A 158 26.67 -15.14 6.79
N ASN A 159 27.96 -15.06 6.45
CA ASN A 159 28.61 -13.84 5.97
C ASN A 159 28.45 -13.67 4.45
N SER A 160 28.34 -12.43 3.97
CA SER A 160 27.97 -12.11 2.57
C SER A 160 29.02 -12.47 1.51
N LYS A 161 30.24 -12.87 1.91
CA LYS A 161 31.35 -13.21 1.01
C LYS A 161 31.25 -14.58 0.31
N THR A 162 30.32 -15.45 0.70
CA THR A 162 30.23 -16.83 0.17
C THR A 162 29.12 -17.07 -0.88
N ARG A 163 28.43 -16.04 -1.39
CA ARG A 163 27.48 -16.24 -2.49
C ARG A 163 28.20 -16.36 -3.84
N LYS A 164 28.93 -17.47 -4.04
CA LYS A 164 29.22 -17.94 -5.39
C LYS A 164 27.88 -18.32 -6.05
N SER A 165 27.66 -17.72 -7.21
CA SER A 165 26.77 -18.10 -8.31
C SER A 165 25.69 -19.14 -8.01
N LEU A 166 24.43 -18.71 -8.04
CA LEU A 166 23.32 -19.55 -8.51
C LEU A 166 22.36 -18.61 -9.26
N ASN A 167 22.58 -18.55 -10.57
CA ASN A 167 21.60 -18.06 -11.53
C ASN A 167 20.48 -19.10 -11.61
N PHE A 168 19.23 -18.63 -11.51
CA PHE A 168 18.05 -19.30 -12.03
C PHE A 168 17.32 -18.28 -12.91
#